data_AF-A0A3P7FYY5-F1
#
_entry.id   AF-A0A3P7FYY5-F1
#
_cell.length_a   1.000
_cell.length_b   1.000
_cell.length_c   1.000
_cell.angle_alpha   90.00
_cell.angle_beta   90.00
_cell.angle_gamma   90.00
#
_symmetry.space_group_name_H-M   'P 1'
#
loop_
_entity.id
_entity.type
_entity.pdbx_description
1 polymer ?
#
loop_
_entity_poly.entity_id
_entity_poly.type
_entity_poly.pdbx_seq_one_letter_code
_entity_poly.pdbx_strand_id
1 'polypeptide(L)'
;MKNQISDKDKLGGKLDDSDKKTIETALDDAISWLESHKDASVEELQEHKKELENKVQPIISKLYKDQGAPPPEGAAPSEDKDEL
;
A
#
# COMPACT_ATOMS: atom_id res chain seq x y z
N MET A 1 10.39 0.21 4.10
CA MET A 1 8.93 0.37 4.27
C MET A 1 8.54 0.92 5.64
N LYS A 2 9.05 0.38 6.77
CA LYS A 2 8.82 0.92 8.12
C LYS A 2 8.93 2.46 8.19
N ASN A 3 10.04 3.02 7.69
CA ASN A 3 10.25 4.48 7.67
C ASN A 3 9.16 5.27 6.91
N GLN A 4 8.56 4.71 5.85
CA GLN A 4 7.50 5.38 5.09
C GLN A 4 6.18 5.46 5.87
N ILE A 5 5.95 4.48 6.75
CA ILE A 5 4.73 4.33 7.57
C ILE A 5 4.84 5.16 8.84
N SER A 6 6.04 5.29 9.40
CA SER A 6 6.29 6.17 10.55
C SER A 6 6.30 7.66 10.18
N ASP A 7 6.56 7.97 8.91
CA ASP A 7 6.61 9.34 8.39
C ASP A 7 5.20 9.85 8.07
N LYS A 8 4.72 10.79 8.90
CA LYS A 8 3.38 11.40 8.76
C LYS A 8 3.24 12.24 7.49
N ASP A 9 4.33 12.72 6.90
CA ASP A 9 4.30 13.46 5.65
C ASP A 9 4.19 12.52 4.42
N LYS A 10 4.24 11.19 4.63
CA LYS A 10 4.20 10.17 3.56
C LYS A 10 3.06 9.18 3.74
N LEU A 11 3.34 7.88 3.84
CA LEU A 11 2.28 6.87 3.99
C LEU A 11 1.67 6.91 5.39
N GLY A 12 2.45 7.30 6.41
CA GLY A 12 1.98 7.44 7.78
C GLY A 12 0.88 8.48 7.99
N GLY A 13 0.81 9.51 7.15
CA GLY A 13 -0.27 10.50 7.21
C GLY A 13 -1.54 10.07 6.49
N LYS A 14 -1.43 9.08 5.60
CA LYS A 14 -2.52 8.66 4.71
C LYS A 14 -3.19 7.36 5.16
N LEU A 15 -2.52 6.58 6.01
CA LEU A 15 -3.04 5.34 6.57
C LEU A 15 -3.69 5.57 7.93
N ASP A 16 -4.80 4.89 8.18
CA ASP A 16 -5.40 4.80 9.50
C ASP A 16 -4.54 3.93 10.44
N ASP A 17 -4.76 4.01 11.76
CA ASP A 17 -3.93 3.30 12.74
C ASP A 17 -4.07 1.76 12.65
N SER A 18 -5.21 1.27 12.16
CA SER A 18 -5.42 -0.17 11.95
C SER A 18 -4.60 -0.68 10.77
N ASP A 19 -4.62 0.05 9.66
CA ASP A 19 -3.84 -0.23 8.46
C ASP A 19 -2.33 -0.15 8.78
N LYS A 20 -1.88 0.87 9.52
CA LYS A 20 -0.48 0.97 10.00
C LYS A 20 -0.07 -0.25 10.81
N LYS A 21 -0.85 -0.59 11.84
CA LYS A 21 -0.55 -1.72 12.72
C LYS A 21 -0.48 -3.04 11.96
N THR A 22 -1.36 -3.22 10.96
CA THR A 22 -1.36 -4.41 10.11
C THR A 22 -0.07 -4.51 9.29
N ILE A 23 0.39 -3.40 8.70
CA ILE A 23 1.66 -3.41 7.95
C ILE A 23 2.85 -3.59 8.89
N GLU A 24 2.87 -2.92 10.04
CA GLU A 24 3.96 -3.08 11.03
C GLU A 24 4.08 -4.53 11.49
N THR A 25 2.97 -5.16 11.87
CA THR A 25 2.94 -6.58 12.27
C THR A 25 3.44 -7.48 11.14
N ALA A 26 2.98 -7.27 9.90
CA ALA A 26 3.44 -8.06 8.77
C ALA A 26 4.94 -7.91 8.50
N LEU A 27 5.49 -6.71 8.67
CA LEU A 27 6.93 -6.45 8.52
C LEU A 27 7.74 -7.09 9.65
N ASP A 28 7.26 -7.04 10.90
CA ASP A 28 7.92 -7.69 12.03
C ASP A 28 7.91 -9.22 11.90
N ASP A 29 6.80 -9.83 11.48
CA ASP A 29 6.72 -11.26 11.18
C ASP A 29 7.77 -11.66 10.12
N ALA A 30 7.84 -10.90 9.02
CA ALA A 30 8.78 -11.16 7.93
C ALA A 30 10.25 -11.02 8.38
N ILE A 31 10.56 -10.01 9.20
CA ILE A 31 11.91 -9.82 9.76
C ILE A 31 12.26 -10.98 10.69
N SER A 32 11.36 -11.35 11.61
CA SER A 32 11.60 -12.46 12.55
C SER A 32 11.81 -13.78 11.81
N TRP A 33 11.08 -14.00 10.72
CA TRP A 33 11.28 -15.17 9.87
C TRP A 33 12.66 -15.14 9.20
N LEU A 34 13.06 -14.02 8.59
CA LEU A 34 14.39 -13.87 7.97
C LEU A 34 15.54 -14.03 8.96
N GLU A 35 15.38 -13.53 10.19
CA GLU A 35 16.39 -13.69 11.25
C GLU A 35 16.59 -15.16 11.66
N SER A 36 15.54 -15.96 11.54
CA SER A 36 15.55 -17.40 11.82
C SER A 36 15.94 -18.26 10.62
N HIS A 37 15.84 -17.73 9.40
CA HIS A 37 16.09 -18.42 8.13
C HIS A 37 17.11 -17.67 7.27
N LYS A 38 18.31 -17.43 7.83
CA LYS A 38 19.37 -16.64 7.17
C LYS A 38 19.92 -17.31 5.90
N ASP A 39 19.76 -18.62 5.80
CA ASP A 39 20.16 -19.49 4.70
C ASP A 39 18.98 -19.94 3.82
N ALA A 40 17.81 -19.30 3.97
CA ALA A 40 16.64 -19.56 3.13
C ALA A 40 16.99 -19.54 1.64
N SER A 41 16.44 -20.51 0.91
CA SER A 41 16.56 -20.56 -0.54
C SER A 41 15.84 -19.39 -1.20
N VAL A 42 16.16 -19.12 -2.47
CA VAL A 42 15.47 -18.09 -3.26
C VAL A 42 13.97 -18.36 -3.33
N GLU A 43 13.55 -19.62 -3.41
CA GLU A 43 12.14 -19.99 -3.45
C GLU A 43 11.42 -19.64 -2.15
N GLU A 44 12.00 -19.97 -0.99
CA GLU A 44 11.45 -19.61 0.33
C GLU A 44 11.40 -18.09 0.53
N LEU A 45 12.43 -17.37 0.09
CA LEU A 45 12.45 -15.90 0.14
C LEU A 45 11.34 -15.29 -0.72
N GLN A 46 11.08 -15.84 -1.91
CA GLN A 46 10.00 -15.39 -2.79
C GLN A 46 8.62 -15.70 -2.21
N GLU A 47 8.45 -16.88 -1.61
CA GLU A 47 7.22 -17.27 -0.92
C GLU A 47 6.90 -16.30 0.22
N HIS A 48 7.84 -16.07 1.14
CA HIS A 48 7.63 -15.15 2.26
C HIS A 48 7.48 -13.69 1.83
N LYS A 49 8.19 -13.28 0.77
CA LYS A 49 7.94 -11.97 0.16
C LYS A 49 6.50 -11.85 -0.33
N LYS A 50 5.97 -12.89 -0.99
CA LYS A 50 4.60 -12.91 -1.48
C LYS A 50 3.59 -12.88 -0.34
N GLU A 51 3.84 -13.59 0.76
CA GLU A 51 3.00 -13.53 1.96
C GLU A 51 2.95 -12.10 2.54
N LEU A 52 4.10 -11.44 2.67
CA LEU A 52 4.18 -10.04 3.08
C LEU A 52 3.41 -9.14 2.12
N GLU A 53 3.60 -9.30 0.82
CA GLU A 53 2.88 -8.52 -0.20
C GLU A 53 1.37 -8.74 -0.12
N ASN A 54 0.89 -9.97 0.08
CA ASN A 54 -0.53 -10.27 0.21
C ASN A 54 -1.19 -9.57 1.40
N LYS A 55 -0.46 -9.40 2.51
CA LYS A 55 -0.95 -8.67 3.69
C LYS A 55 -1.00 -7.15 3.45
N VAL A 56 -0.04 -6.62 2.69
CA VAL A 56 0.17 -5.17 2.55
C VAL A 56 -0.52 -4.58 1.31
N GLN A 57 -0.60 -5.32 0.21
CA GLN A 57 -1.20 -4.90 -1.07
C GLN A 57 -2.65 -4.42 -0.94
N PRO A 58 -3.55 -5.06 -0.16
CA PRO A 58 -4.92 -4.58 0.01
C PRO A 58 -4.97 -3.17 0.62
N ILE A 59 -4.07 -2.89 1.56
CA ILE A 59 -3.99 -1.60 2.27
C ILE A 59 -3.47 -0.52 1.32
N ILE A 60 -2.39 -0.82 0.59
CA ILE A 60 -1.84 0.10 -0.41
C ILE A 60 -2.87 0.35 -1.52
N SER A 61 -3.57 -0.69 -1.97
CA SER A 61 -4.62 -0.56 -2.99
C SER A 61 -5.80 0.29 -2.51
N LYS A 62 -6.25 0.10 -1.26
CA LYS A 62 -7.28 0.94 -0.61
C LYS A 62 -6.82 2.40 -0.58
N LEU A 63 -5.58 2.64 -0.16
CA LEU A 63 -4.99 3.97 -0.06
C LEU A 63 -4.94 4.72 -1.40
N TYR A 64 -4.59 4.03 -2.49
CA TYR A 64 -4.55 4.64 -3.82
C TYR A 64 -5.96 4.84 -4.42
N LYS A 65 -6.91 3.97 -4.10
CA LYS A 65 -8.32 4.17 -4.48
C LYS A 65 -8.93 5.38 -3.79
N ASP A 66 -8.63 5.56 -2.50
CA ASP A 66 -9.12 6.70 -1.71
C ASP A 66 -8.56 8.04 -2.20
N GLN A 67 -7.30 8.06 -2.65
CA GLN A 67 -6.68 9.25 -3.26
C GLN A 67 -7.09 9.49 -4.73
N GLY A 68 -7.70 8.51 -5.39
CA GLY A 68 -7.75 8.42 -6.85
C GLY A 68 -9.15 8.34 -7.46
N ALA A 69 -10.21 8.57 -6.71
CA ALA A 69 -11.51 8.88 -7.30
C ALA A 69 -11.68 10.41 -7.35
N PRO A 70 -11.24 11.11 -8.42
CA PRO A 70 -11.95 12.33 -8.76
C PRO A 70 -13.43 11.93 -8.88
N PRO A 71 -14.36 12.73 -8.33
CA PRO A 71 -15.77 12.39 -8.36
C PRO A 71 -16.13 12.02 -9.79
N PRO A 72 -16.97 10.99 -10.01
CA PRO A 72 -17.52 10.77 -11.33
C PRO A 72 -18.23 12.07 -11.69
N GLU A 73 -17.62 12.87 -12.57
CA GLU A 73 -18.27 13.94 -13.31
C GLU A 73 -19.33 13.26 -14.19
N GLY A 74 -20.41 12.85 -13.53
CA GLY A 74 -21.67 12.61 -14.15
C GLY A 74 -22.20 13.95 -14.60
N ALA A 75 -22.05 14.19 -15.90
CA ALA A 75 -22.87 15.07 -16.72
C ALA A 75 -22.64 16.58 -16.60
N ALA A 76 -21.71 17.08 -17.41
CA ALA A 76 -22.10 17.99 -18.47
C ALA A 76 -21.22 17.76 -19.71
N PRO A 77 -21.64 16.92 -20.67
CA PRO A 77 -21.09 16.98 -22.02
C PRO A 77 -21.73 18.20 -22.68
N SER A 78 -21.16 19.37 -22.45
CA SER A 78 -21.40 20.52 -23.33
C SER A 78 -20.13 20.69 -24.17
N GLU A 79 -20.04 19.85 -25.20
CA GLU A 79 -19.63 20.31 -26.51
C GLU A 79 -20.37 21.62 -26.83
N ASP A 80 -19.75 22.48 -27.63
CA ASP A 80 -20.19 23.82 -28.02
C ASP A 80 -19.79 24.98 -27.08
N LYS A 81 -18.53 25.38 -27.18
CA LYS A 81 -18.20 26.81 -27.24
C LYS A 81 -17.03 27.08 -28.19
N ASP A 82 -17.40 27.01 -29.47
CA ASP A 82 -16.89 27.77 -30.60
C ASP A 82 -16.56 29.22 -30.19
N GLU A 83 -15.29 29.65 -30.27
CA GLU A 83 -14.91 31.07 -30.34
C GLU A 83 -13.64 31.20 -31.24
N LEU A 84 -13.91 31.41 -32.53
CA LEU A 84 -13.15 32.08 -33.61
C LEU A 84 -11.62 31.94 -33.71
#